data_AF-A0AAE0KGA1-F1
#
_entry.id   AF-A0AAE0KGA1-F1
#
_cell.length_a   1.000
_cell.length_b   1.000
_cell.length_c   1.000
_cell.angle_alpha   90.00
_cell.angle_beta   90.00
_cell.angle_gamma   90.00
#
_symmetry.space_group_name_H-M   'P 1'
#
loop_
_entity.id
_entity.type
_entity.pdbx_description
1 polymer ?
#
loop_
_entity_poly.entity_id
_entity_poly.type
_entity_poly.pdbx_seq_one_letter_code
_entity_poly.pdbx_strand_id
1 'polypeptide(L)'
;MDPEALELVDYYYEAFNLDRRALDILYRDDSTMSWEGNVWAGTAAITQMLVDLPFHTLANEATSCTMQQTMHGGVVASVLGQFVAGNEAAEVLLQYVQTMVLAKDPRGYWYIQYQVVSFVDY
;
A
#
# COMPACT_ATOMS: atom_id res chain seq x y z
N MET A 1 1.82 -15.14 13.35
CA MET A 1 1.95 -13.89 12.55
C MET A 1 2.13 -12.76 13.54
N ASP A 2 3.00 -11.78 13.27
CA ASP A 2 3.18 -10.63 14.16
C ASP A 2 1.90 -9.77 14.10
N PRO A 3 1.19 -9.54 15.22
CA PRO A 3 -0.08 -8.82 15.22
C PRO A 3 0.08 -7.34 14.84
N GLU A 4 1.20 -6.71 15.20
CA GLU A 4 1.46 -5.30 14.88
C GLU A 4 1.68 -5.10 13.37
N ALA A 5 2.22 -6.11 12.69
CA ALA A 5 2.37 -6.09 11.24
C ALA A 5 1.01 -6.16 10.51
N LEU A 6 0.06 -6.91 11.06
CA LEU A 6 -1.31 -6.97 10.53
C LEU A 6 -2.04 -5.63 10.76
N GLU A 7 -1.94 -5.07 11.96
CA GLU A 7 -2.51 -3.75 12.28
C GLU A 7 -1.98 -2.64 11.35
N LEU A 8 -0.69 -2.69 10.97
CA LEU A 8 -0.13 -1.75 10.00
C LEU A 8 -0.79 -1.86 8.63
N VAL A 9 -1.03 -3.08 8.14
CA VAL A 9 -1.67 -3.30 6.83
C VAL A 9 -3.14 -2.89 6.86
N ASP A 10 -3.85 -3.16 7.96
CA ASP A 10 -5.22 -2.69 8.13
C ASP A 10 -5.29 -1.15 8.14
N TYR A 11 -4.41 -0.51 8.92
CA TYR A 11 -4.30 0.96 8.95
C TYR A 11 -3.95 1.53 7.57
N TYR A 12 -3.09 0.87 6.78
CA TYR A 12 -2.78 1.31 5.42
C TYR A 12 -4.06 1.47 4.58
N TYR A 13 -4.95 0.48 4.57
CA TYR A 13 -6.17 0.54 3.76
C TYR A 13 -7.20 1.53 4.31
N GLU A 14 -7.32 1.64 5.63
CA GLU A 14 -8.17 2.65 6.26
C GLU A 14 -7.71 4.08 5.88
N ALA A 15 -6.43 4.38 6.08
CA ALA A 15 -5.85 5.67 5.74
C ALA A 15 -5.88 5.93 4.22
N PHE A 16 -5.68 4.92 3.38
CA PHE A 16 -5.78 5.06 1.93
C PHE A 16 -7.16 5.58 1.48
N ASN A 17 -8.22 5.11 2.14
CA ASN A 17 -9.59 5.48 1.82
C ASN A 17 -10.02 6.80 2.47
N LEU A 18 -9.51 7.13 3.66
CA LEU A 18 -9.92 8.31 4.43
C LEU A 18 -9.08 9.55 4.11
N ASP A 19 -7.75 9.45 4.23
CA ASP A 19 -6.82 10.54 3.95
C ASP A 19 -5.43 9.98 3.64
N ARG A 20 -5.07 9.94 2.35
CA ARG A 20 -3.78 9.40 1.90
C ARG A 20 -2.57 10.15 2.43
N ARG A 21 -2.74 11.39 2.93
CA ARG A 21 -1.65 12.12 3.60
C ARG A 21 -1.19 11.41 4.87
N ALA A 22 -2.11 10.73 5.57
CA ALA A 22 -1.82 9.97 6.77
C ALA A 22 -1.01 8.68 6.53
N LEU A 23 -0.71 8.34 5.27
CA LEU A 23 0.15 7.22 4.91
C LEU A 23 1.64 7.56 5.05
N ASP A 24 2.01 8.84 5.20
CA ASP A 24 3.42 9.27 5.35
C ASP A 24 4.15 8.54 6.49
N ILE A 25 3.45 8.27 7.60
CA ILE A 25 3.96 7.63 8.81
C ILE A 25 4.37 6.17 8.57
N LEU A 26 3.83 5.54 7.53
CA LEU A 26 4.10 4.15 7.17
C LEU A 26 5.37 3.97 6.33
N TYR A 27 5.99 5.06 5.87
CA TYR A 27 7.18 5.03 5.02
C TYR A 27 8.39 5.64 5.71
N ARG A 28 9.57 5.35 5.18
CA ARG A 28 10.86 5.89 5.56
C ARG A 28 11.63 6.35 4.31
N ASP A 29 12.77 7.01 4.52
CA ASP A 29 13.62 7.50 3.43
C ASP A 29 14.15 6.37 2.53
N ASP A 30 14.28 5.15 3.08
CA ASP A 30 14.69 3.94 2.34
C ASP A 30 13.50 3.15 1.77
N SER A 31 12.27 3.62 1.96
CA SER A 31 11.09 2.99 1.35
C SER A 31 11.09 3.13 -0.16
N THR A 32 10.63 2.11 -0.86
CA THR A 32 10.43 2.15 -2.32
C THR A 32 9.07 1.58 -2.68
N MET A 33 8.34 2.31 -3.52
CA MET A 33 7.08 1.85 -4.10
C MET A 33 7.21 1.70 -5.61
N SER A 34 6.74 0.57 -6.12
CA SER A 34 6.44 0.37 -7.54
C SER A 34 4.93 0.39 -7.75
N TRP A 35 4.44 1.22 -8.67
CA TRP A 35 3.03 1.31 -9.03
C TRP A 35 2.91 1.26 -10.56
N GLU A 36 2.29 0.21 -11.09
CA GLU A 36 2.15 -0.02 -12.55
C GLU A 36 3.50 0.08 -13.30
N GLY A 37 4.56 -0.48 -12.72
CA GLY A 37 5.90 -0.52 -13.30
C GLY A 37 6.73 0.77 -13.14
N ASN A 38 6.14 1.86 -12.64
CA ASN A 38 6.87 3.08 -12.28
C ASN A 38 7.37 2.98 -10.83
N VAL A 39 8.46 3.69 -10.49
CA VAL A 39 9.11 3.58 -9.17
C VAL A 39 9.24 4.94 -8.49
N TRP A 40 8.89 4.99 -7.20
CA TRP A 40 9.03 6.14 -6.31
C TRP A 40 9.84 5.73 -5.08
N ALA A 41 10.86 6.52 -4.74
CA ALA A 41 11.75 6.25 -3.62
C ALA A 41 11.64 7.35 -2.54
N GLY A 42 11.59 6.92 -1.29
CA GLY A 42 11.46 7.77 -0.11
C GLY A 42 10.03 8.24 0.16
N THR A 43 9.75 8.51 1.44
CA THR A 43 8.42 8.90 1.94
C THR A 43 7.77 10.00 1.12
N ALA A 44 8.49 11.10 0.85
CA ALA A 44 7.91 12.27 0.17
C ALA A 44 7.40 11.95 -1.26
N ALA A 45 8.18 11.20 -2.04
CA ALA A 45 7.80 10.84 -3.41
C ALA A 45 6.61 9.88 -3.43
N ILE A 46 6.60 8.92 -2.50
CA ILE A 46 5.53 7.94 -2.35
C ILE A 46 4.21 8.62 -1.94
N THR A 47 4.22 9.44 -0.88
CA THR A 47 3.02 10.13 -0.40
C THR A 47 2.47 11.08 -1.45
N GLN A 48 3.33 11.81 -2.18
CA GLN A 48 2.88 12.70 -3.25
C GLN A 48 2.17 11.92 -4.36
N MET A 49 2.74 10.80 -4.82
CA MET A 49 2.12 9.94 -5.84
C MET A 49 0.73 9.45 -5.40
N LEU A 50 0.62 8.95 -4.16
CA LEU A 50 -0.65 8.45 -3.62
C LEU A 50 -1.74 9.54 -3.59
N VAL A 51 -1.36 10.77 -3.23
CA VAL A 51 -2.27 11.93 -3.21
C VAL A 51 -2.67 12.35 -4.63
N ASP A 52 -1.77 12.23 -5.61
CA ASP A 52 -1.96 12.66 -6.99
C ASP A 52 -2.70 11.64 -7.89
N LEU A 53 -3.12 10.49 -7.34
CA LEU A 53 -3.86 9.49 -8.11
C LEU A 53 -5.12 10.11 -8.77
N PRO A 54 -5.31 9.96 -10.09
CA PRO A 54 -6.23 10.78 -10.89
C PRO A 54 -7.70 10.30 -10.82
N PHE A 55 -8.25 10.17 -9.62
CA PHE A 55 -9.61 9.68 -9.41
C PHE A 55 -10.44 10.67 -8.59
N HIS A 56 -11.69 10.91 -9.00
CA HIS A 56 -12.62 11.75 -8.24
C HIS A 56 -13.07 11.04 -6.96
N THR A 57 -13.35 9.75 -7.06
CA THR A 57 -13.52 8.84 -5.94
C THR A 57 -12.64 7.62 -6.17
N LEU A 58 -11.96 7.15 -5.13
CA LEU A 58 -11.17 5.92 -5.18
C LEU A 58 -11.27 5.24 -3.83
N ALA A 59 -12.04 4.17 -3.79
CA ALA A 59 -12.13 3.26 -2.65
C ALA A 59 -11.28 2.02 -2.93
N ASN A 60 -10.45 1.64 -1.98
CA ASN A 60 -9.79 0.35 -1.96
C ASN A 60 -10.68 -0.65 -1.22
N GLU A 61 -10.95 -1.77 -1.87
CA GLU A 61 -11.61 -2.93 -1.30
C GLU A 61 -10.64 -4.12 -1.31
N ALA A 62 -9.81 -4.21 -0.27
CA ALA A 62 -8.95 -5.36 -0.04
C ALA A 62 -9.82 -6.60 0.25
N THR A 63 -9.65 -7.66 -0.54
CA THR A 63 -10.49 -8.87 -0.47
C THR A 63 -9.81 -10.02 0.26
N SER A 64 -8.48 -10.10 0.19
CA SER A 64 -7.71 -11.11 0.90
C SER A 64 -6.31 -10.61 1.21
N CYS A 65 -5.83 -10.93 2.41
CA CYS A 65 -4.45 -10.67 2.83
C CYS A 65 -3.82 -11.98 3.28
N THR A 66 -2.63 -12.25 2.78
CA THR A 66 -1.79 -13.37 3.23
C THR A 66 -0.44 -12.82 3.66
N MET A 67 0.11 -13.31 4.77
CA MET A 67 1.41 -12.85 5.25
C MET A 67 2.32 -14.00 5.66
N GLN A 68 3.62 -13.80 5.51
CA GLN A 68 4.69 -14.69 5.95
C GLN A 68 5.83 -13.88 6.57
N GLN A 69 6.55 -14.46 7.51
CA GLN A 69 7.79 -13.87 8.01
C GLN A 69 8.87 -13.97 6.92
N THR A 70 9.66 -12.92 6.77
CA THR A 70 10.85 -12.92 5.91
C THR A 70 12.09 -13.26 6.71
N MET A 71 13.23 -13.34 6.02
CA MET A 71 14.53 -13.33 6.69
C MET A 71 14.70 -12.03 7.51
N HIS A 72 15.56 -12.08 8.53
CA HIS A 72 15.91 -10.93 9.37
C HIS A 72 14.75 -10.29 10.15
N GLY A 73 13.64 -11.01 10.34
CA GLY A 73 12.53 -10.55 11.20
C GLY A 73 11.56 -9.57 10.53
N GLY A 74 11.60 -9.42 9.21
CA GLY A 74 10.59 -8.70 8.45
C GLY A 74 9.33 -9.54 8.18
N VAL A 75 8.37 -8.95 7.49
CA VAL A 75 7.12 -9.59 7.05
C VAL A 75 6.89 -9.28 5.58
N VAL A 76 6.45 -10.26 4.81
CA VAL A 76 5.91 -10.05 3.46
C VAL A 76 4.41 -10.27 3.52
N ALA A 77 3.65 -9.31 3.00
CA ALA A 77 2.21 -9.37 2.88
C ALA A 77 1.83 -9.30 1.40
N SER A 78 0.98 -10.22 0.95
CA SER A 78 0.37 -10.20 -0.38
C SER A 78 -1.12 -9.98 -0.22
N VAL A 79 -1.62 -8.94 -0.88
CA VAL A 79 -3.02 -8.53 -0.84
C VAL A 79 -3.59 -8.58 -2.24
N LEU A 80 -4.78 -9.16 -2.35
CA LEU A 80 -5.62 -9.06 -3.53
C LEU A 80 -6.77 -8.12 -3.19
N GLY A 81 -7.17 -7.29 -4.14
CA GLY A 81 -8.29 -6.38 -3.95
C GLY A 81 -8.79 -5.79 -5.25
N GLN A 82 -9.74 -4.88 -5.11
CA GLN A 82 -10.21 -4.04 -6.20
C GLN A 82 -10.21 -2.57 -5.80
N PHE A 83 -9.96 -1.71 -6.78
CA PHE A 83 -10.19 -0.28 -6.67
C PHE A 83 -11.53 0.09 -7.29
N VAL A 84 -12.36 0.62 -6.39
CA VAL A 84 -13.50 1.54 -6.46
C VAL A 84 -13.29 2.85 -7.21
N ALA A 85 -12.89 2.89 -8.48
CA ALA A 85 -12.50 4.15 -9.14
C ALA A 85 -13.69 4.83 -9.85
N GLY A 86 -14.16 5.98 -9.35
CA GLY A 86 -15.21 6.78 -9.99
C GLY A 86 -14.71 8.04 -10.68
N ASN A 87 -15.33 8.38 -11.81
CA ASN A 87 -15.30 9.71 -12.41
C ASN A 87 -16.73 10.29 -12.53
N GLU A 88 -16.87 11.50 -13.08
CA GLU A 88 -18.19 12.16 -13.23
C GLU A 88 -19.22 11.37 -14.07
N ALA A 89 -18.77 10.38 -14.87
CA ALA A 89 -19.61 9.64 -15.80
C ALA A 89 -19.91 8.19 -15.36
N ALA A 90 -18.98 7.49 -14.71
CA ALA A 90 -19.15 6.10 -14.29
C ALA A 90 -18.09 5.64 -13.26
N GLU A 91 -18.39 4.54 -12.57
CA GLU A 91 -17.44 3.76 -11.77
C GLU A 91 -16.77 2.68 -12.61
N VAL A 92 -15.47 2.48 -12.37
CA VAL A 92 -14.62 1.46 -12.98
C VAL A 92 -14.02 0.63 -11.85
N LEU A 93 -14.12 -0.70 -12.01
CA LEU A 93 -13.52 -1.67 -11.10
C LEU A 93 -12.14 -2.07 -11.64
N LEU A 94 -11.08 -1.80 -10.87
CA LEU A 94 -9.72 -2.20 -11.21
C LEU A 94 -9.22 -3.23 -10.22
N GLN A 95 -9.05 -4.47 -10.65
CA GLN A 95 -8.45 -5.49 -9.78
C GLN A 95 -6.95 -5.27 -9.67
N TYR A 96 -6.41 -5.52 -8.48
CA TYR A 96 -4.99 -5.37 -8.23
C TYR A 96 -4.43 -6.50 -7.38
N VAL A 97 -3.13 -6.73 -7.55
CA VAL A 97 -2.27 -7.46 -6.65
C VAL A 97 -1.30 -6.47 -6.03
N GLN A 98 -1.16 -6.54 -4.71
CA GLN A 98 -0.23 -5.73 -3.96
C GLN A 98 0.66 -6.60 -3.10
N THR A 99 1.96 -6.34 -3.13
CA THR A 99 2.92 -6.95 -2.23
C THR A 99 3.57 -5.86 -1.40
N MET A 100 3.62 -6.07 -0.09
CA MET A 100 4.31 -5.21 0.87
C MET A 100 5.39 -6.01 1.58
N VAL A 101 6.58 -5.45 1.70
CA VAL A 101 7.65 -5.94 2.57
C VAL A 101 7.76 -4.95 3.74
N LEU A 102 7.45 -5.44 4.92
CA LEU A 102 7.49 -4.71 6.18
C LEU A 102 8.81 -4.98 6.89
N ALA A 103 9.39 -3.94 7.45
CA ALA A 103 10.58 -4.00 8.28
C ALA A 103 10.36 -3.19 9.56
N LYS A 104 11.22 -3.40 10.56
CA LYS A 104 11.27 -2.56 11.76
C LYS A 104 12.37 -1.52 11.60
N ASP A 105 12.06 -0.26 11.92
CA ASP A 105 13.07 0.79 12.01
C ASP A 105 13.97 0.58 13.25
N PRO A 106 15.05 1.36 13.44
CA PRO A 106 15.94 1.20 14.59
C PRO A 106 15.26 1.40 15.96
N ARG A 107 14.07 2.00 16.01
CA ARG A 107 13.26 2.19 17.21
C ARG A 107 12.28 1.03 17.43
N GLY A 108 12.22 0.09 16.50
CA GLY A 108 11.37 -1.11 16.55
C GLY A 108 10.00 -0.94 15.91
N TYR A 109 9.69 0.20 15.29
CA TYR A 109 8.38 0.42 14.67
C TYR A 109 8.32 -0.18 13.27
N TRP A 110 7.21 -0.85 12.97
CA TRP A 110 6.94 -1.36 11.63
C TRP A 110 6.76 -0.21 10.62
N TYR A 111 7.29 -0.41 9.42
CA TYR A 111 7.10 0.46 8.26
C TYR A 111 7.14 -0.39 6.97
N ILE A 112 6.63 0.18 5.88
CA ILE A 112 6.64 -0.44 4.55
C ILE A 112 7.97 -0.10 3.88
N GLN A 113 8.88 -1.06 3.78
CA GLN A 113 10.16 -0.87 3.12
C GLN A 113 10.04 -1.01 1.59
N TYR A 114 9.34 -2.05 1.13
CA TYR A 114 9.07 -2.23 -0.29
C TYR A 114 7.58 -2.43 -0.52
N GLN A 115 7.07 -1.81 -1.57
CA GLN A 115 5.69 -1.98 -2.00
C GLN A 115 5.64 -2.13 -3.51
N VAL A 116 4.85 -3.07 -4.00
CA VAL A 116 4.59 -3.26 -5.42
C VAL A 116 3.10 -3.37 -5.61
N VAL A 117 2.56 -2.58 -6.54
CA VAL A 117 1.16 -2.62 -6.97
C VAL A 117 1.13 -2.89 -8.48
N SER A 118 0.34 -3.90 -8.85
CA SER A 118 0.07 -4.28 -10.23
C SER A 118 -1.42 -4.49 -10.45
N PHE A 119 -1.98 -3.86 -11.48
CA PHE A 119 -3.33 -4.13 -11.94
C PHE A 119 -3.36 -5.45 -12.71
N VAL A 120 -4.50 -6.13 -12.60
CA VAL A 120 -4.77 -7.36 -13.32
C VAL A 120 -5.63 -6.99 -14.52
N ASP A 121 -4.99 -6.87 -15.68
CA ASP A 121 -5.69 -6.73 -16.96
C ASP A 121 -6.31 -8.09 -17.36
N TYR A 122 -7.58 -8.07 -17.75
CA TYR A 122 -8.30 -9.22 -18.31
C TYR A 122 -8.27 -9.22 -19.84
#